data_AF-A0A5S4UZ58-F1
#
_entry.id   AF-A0A5S4UZ58-F1
#
_cell.length_a   1.000
_cell.length_b   1.000
_cell.length_c   1.000
_cell.angle_alpha   90.00
_cell.angle_beta   90.00
_cell.angle_gamma   90.00
#
_symmetry.space_group_name_H-M   'P 1'
#
loop_
_entity.id
_entity.type
_entity.pdbx_description
1 polymer ?
#
loop_
_entity_poly.entity_id
_entity_poly.type
_entity_poly.pdbx_seq_one_letter_code
_entity_poly.pdbx_strand_id
1 'polypeptide(L)'
;MTCNGLLFAECRDFDAKLAADKKAQSLLSGKKFKRALIVKKHLPSERKEVASYVFVKKDDLYYTVYTLVNSDCVAYFIKRTNGKH
;
A
#
# COMPACT_ATOMS: atom_id res chain seq x y z
N MET A 1 6.74 1.33 -29.92
CA MET A 1 5.31 1.27 -29.57
C MET A 1 5.09 2.07 -28.31
N THR A 2 4.61 3.30 -28.46
CA THR A 2 4.28 4.22 -27.36
C THR A 2 2.76 4.33 -27.29
N CYS A 3 2.13 3.63 -26.34
CA CYS A 3 0.72 3.85 -26.05
C CYS A 3 0.59 5.14 -25.24
N ASN A 4 0.24 6.22 -25.95
CA ASN A 4 -0.30 7.43 -25.38
C ASN A 4 -1.73 7.14 -24.92
N GLY A 5 -1.96 7.08 -23.61
CA GLY A 5 -3.26 6.83 -23.02
C GLY A 5 -3.47 7.73 -21.81
N LEU A 6 -3.84 8.99 -22.07
CA LEU A 6 -4.54 9.82 -21.09
C LEU A 6 -5.94 9.24 -20.89
N LEU A 7 -6.03 8.14 -20.16
CA LEU A 7 -7.24 7.70 -19.48
C LEU A 7 -7.05 8.12 -18.02
N PHE A 8 -8.07 8.71 -17.41
CA PHE A 8 -8.17 8.85 -15.94
C PHE A 8 -8.17 7.44 -15.33
N ALA A 9 -7.02 6.80 -15.31
CA ALA A 9 -6.89 5.38 -15.04
C ALA A 9 -6.78 5.22 -13.54
N GLU A 10 -7.90 4.85 -12.92
CA GLU A 10 -7.96 4.24 -11.60
C GLU A 10 -6.66 3.46 -11.32
N CYS A 11 -5.92 3.84 -10.27
CA CYS A 11 -4.67 3.17 -9.93
C CYS A 11 -4.89 1.65 -9.85
N ARG A 12 -4.23 0.90 -10.75
CA ARG A 12 -4.42 -0.56 -10.81
C ARG A 12 -4.06 -1.19 -9.48
N ASP A 13 -4.72 -2.30 -9.17
CA ASP A 13 -4.51 -3.00 -7.90
C ASP A 13 -3.04 -3.35 -7.64
N PHE A 14 -2.31 -3.68 -8.70
CA PHE A 14 -0.88 -3.95 -8.64
C PHE A 14 -0.06 -2.71 -8.27
N ASP A 15 -0.31 -1.59 -8.94
CA ASP A 15 0.39 -0.33 -8.72
C ASP A 15 0.07 0.23 -7.33
N ALA A 16 -1.18 0.10 -6.88
CA ALA A 16 -1.60 0.49 -5.53
C ALA A 16 -0.89 -0.34 -4.44
N LYS A 17 -0.76 -1.65 -4.64
CA LYS A 17 0.00 -2.53 -3.74
C LYS A 17 1.48 -2.15 -3.68
N LEU A 18 2.10 -1.83 -4.82
CA LEU A 18 3.50 -1.37 -4.87
C LEU A 18 3.71 -0.03 -4.15
N ALA A 19 2.82 0.94 -4.38
CA ALA A 19 2.89 2.24 -3.72
C ALA A 19 2.74 2.11 -2.19
N ALA A 20 1.79 1.28 -1.74
CA ALA A 20 1.57 0.96 -0.34
C ALA A 20 2.79 0.28 0.30
N ASP A 21 3.34 -0.77 -0.33
CA ASP A 21 4.53 -1.48 0.15
C ASP A 21 5.75 -0.55 0.27
N LYS A 22 5.93 0.34 -0.71
CA LYS A 22 7.04 1.32 -0.69
C LYS A 22 6.87 2.30 0.47
N LYS A 23 5.66 2.80 0.70
CA LYS A 23 5.37 3.72 1.81
C LYS A 23 5.54 3.03 3.16
N ALA A 24 5.08 1.78 3.29
CA ALA A 24 5.19 1.00 4.53
C ALA A 24 6.65 0.69 4.90
N GLN A 25 7.46 0.28 3.92
CA GLN A 25 8.90 0.05 4.13
C GLN A 25 9.63 1.34 4.50
N SER A 26 9.30 2.47 3.86
CA SER A 26 9.86 3.78 4.21
C SER A 26 9.47 4.25 5.61
N LEU A 27 8.27 3.90 6.09
CA LEU A 27 7.77 4.34 7.39
C LEU A 27 8.42 3.56 8.56
N LEU A 28 8.67 2.27 8.36
CA LEU A 28 9.12 1.36 9.41
C LEU A 28 10.59 0.93 9.28
N SER A 29 11.27 1.33 8.20
CA SER A 29 12.63 0.87 7.87
C SER A 29 12.78 -0.66 7.92
N GLY A 30 11.70 -1.39 7.60
CA GLY A 30 11.61 -2.83 7.67
C GLY A 30 11.58 -3.49 6.30
N LYS A 31 11.57 -4.83 6.30
CA LYS A 31 11.44 -5.63 5.07
C LYS A 31 10.01 -6.12 4.91
N LYS A 32 9.48 -6.04 3.69
CA LYS A 32 8.22 -6.72 3.38
C LYS A 32 8.40 -8.23 3.47
N PHE A 33 7.45 -8.92 4.10
CA PHE A 33 7.49 -10.38 4.22
C PHE A 33 6.30 -11.07 3.55
N LYS A 34 5.22 -10.31 3.26
CA LYS A 34 4.02 -10.79 2.58
C LYS A 34 3.57 -9.76 1.55
N ARG A 35 2.87 -10.22 0.51
CA ARG A 35 2.30 -9.34 -0.52
C ARG A 35 1.21 -8.46 0.10
N ALA A 36 1.19 -7.18 -0.29
CA ALA A 36 0.11 -6.28 0.09
C ALA A 36 -1.25 -6.74 -0.44
N LEU A 37 -2.29 -6.47 0.35
CA LEU A 37 -3.68 -6.81 0.06
C LEU A 37 -4.53 -5.55 -0.01
N ILE A 38 -5.44 -5.52 -0.98
CA ILE A 38 -6.47 -4.48 -1.03
C ILE A 38 -7.58 -4.91 -0.08
N VAL A 39 -7.81 -4.11 0.93
CA VAL A 39 -8.79 -4.39 1.99
C VAL A 39 -10.14 -3.79 1.62
N LYS A 40 -10.13 -2.59 1.04
CA LYS A 40 -11.36 -1.86 0.71
C LYS A 40 -11.17 -0.98 -0.51
N LYS A 41 -12.23 -0.84 -1.32
CA LYS A 41 -12.34 0.19 -2.37
C LYS A 41 -13.45 1.16 -1.95
N HIS A 42 -13.11 2.44 -1.86
CA HIS A 42 -14.02 3.52 -1.47
C HIS A 42 -14.64 4.16 -2.72
N LEU A 43 -15.92 3.93 -2.94
CA LEU A 43 -16.70 4.56 -4.01
C LEU A 43 -17.50 5.76 -3.46
N PRO A 44 -17.68 6.85 -4.24
CA PRO A 44 -17.24 7.05 -5.62
C PRO A 44 -15.81 7.57 -5.77
N SER A 45 -15.10 7.86 -4.67
CA SER A 45 -13.77 8.48 -4.68
C SER A 45 -12.62 7.64 -5.26
N GLU A 46 -12.90 6.41 -5.69
CA GLU A 46 -11.97 5.39 -6.22
C GLU A 46 -10.72 5.09 -5.38
N ARG A 47 -10.69 5.52 -4.11
CA ARG A 47 -9.55 5.29 -3.22
C ARG A 47 -9.51 3.84 -2.76
N LYS A 48 -8.32 3.26 -2.69
CA LYS A 48 -8.11 1.87 -2.25
C LYS A 48 -7.40 1.86 -0.92
N GLU A 49 -7.97 1.19 0.06
CA GLU A 49 -7.26 0.87 1.30
C GLU A 49 -6.44 -0.40 1.07
N VAL A 50 -5.13 -0.28 1.30
CA VAL A 50 -4.16 -1.34 1.08
C VAL A 50 -3.42 -1.64 2.38
N ALA A 51 -3.45 -2.91 2.79
CA ALA A 51 -2.67 -3.43 3.90
C ALA A 51 -1.34 -3.99 3.40
N SER A 52 -0.23 -3.44 3.91
CA SER A 52 1.14 -3.86 3.63
C SER A 52 1.75 -4.50 4.87
N TYR A 53 2.56 -5.54 4.69
CA TYR A 53 3.08 -6.36 5.79
C TYR A 53 4.60 -6.22 5.88
N VAL A 54 5.08 -5.61 6.97
CA VAL A 54 6.48 -5.25 7.16
C VAL A 54 7.01 -5.84 8.45
N PHE A 55 8.18 -6.47 8.38
CA PHE A 55 8.92 -6.99 9.52
C PHE A 55 10.11 -6.08 9.83
N VAL A 56 10.23 -5.66 11.09
CA VAL A 56 11.30 -4.78 11.56
C VAL A 56 12.26 -5.60 12.41
N LYS A 57 13.44 -5.92 11.88
CA LYS A 57 14.46 -6.74 12.56
C LYS A 57 14.94 -6.15 13.88
N LYS A 58 14.99 -4.81 14.00
CA LYS A 58 15.49 -4.13 15.21
C LYS A 58 14.62 -4.43 16.42
N ASP A 59 13.32 -4.51 16.21
CA ASP A 59 12.33 -4.69 17.27
C ASP A 59 11.79 -6.13 17.32
N ASP A 60 12.15 -6.96 16.34
CA ASP A 60 11.62 -8.32 16.11
C ASP A 60 10.08 -8.35 16.03
N LEU A 61 9.50 -7.29 15.45
CA LEU A 61 8.06 -7.09 15.38
C LEU A 61 7.53 -7.11 13.94
N TYR A 62 6.34 -7.68 13.81
CA TYR A 62 5.56 -7.68 12.58
C TYR A 62 4.52 -6.56 12.63
N TYR A 63 4.51 -5.76 11.58
CA TYR A 63 3.60 -4.65 11.41
C TYR A 63 2.73 -4.86 10.18
N THR A 64 1.46 -4.48 10.33
CA THR A 64 0.56 -4.25 9.21
C THR A 64 0.33 -2.76 9.08
N VAL A 65 0.66 -2.21 7.92
CA VAL A 65 0.52 -0.79 7.60
C VAL A 65 -0.63 -0.63 6.63
N TYR A 66 -1.63 0.15 7.01
CA TYR A 66 -2.78 0.49 6.18
C TYR A 66 -2.54 1.83 5.50
N THR A 67 -2.67 1.84 4.18
CA THR A 67 -2.50 3.03 3.36
C THR A 67 -3.72 3.25 2.48
N LEU A 68 -4.06 4.51 2.23
CA LEU A 68 -5.06 4.92 1.28
C LEU A 68 -4.35 5.31 -0.02
N VAL A 69 -4.62 4.60 -1.11
CA VAL A 69 -4.09 4.91 -2.44
C VAL A 69 -5.16 5.61 -3.24
N ASN A 70 -4.87 6.80 -3.77
CA ASN A 70 -5.78 7.54 -4.64
C ASN A 70 -5.68 7.08 -6.11
N SER A 71 -6.48 7.69 -6.99
CA SER A 71 -6.44 7.47 -8.44
C SER A 71 -5.05 7.70 -9.05
N ASP A 72 -4.27 8.63 -8.49
CA ASP A 72 -2.92 8.99 -8.98
C ASP A 72 -1.82 8.06 -8.44
N CYS A 73 -2.18 6.91 -7.85
CA CYS A 73 -1.27 5.96 -7.21
C CYS A 73 -0.42 6.55 -6.06
N VAL A 74 -0.89 7.62 -5.43
CA VAL A 74 -0.27 8.22 -4.24
C VAL A 74 -0.78 7.51 -3.00
N ALA A 75 0.14 6.92 -2.23
CA ALA A 75 -0.15 6.22 -0.98
C ALA A 75 -0.05 7.13 0.25
N TYR A 76 -1.16 7.31 0.95
CA TYR A 76 -1.28 8.05 2.20
C TYR A 76 -1.33 7.08 3.37
N PHE A 77 -0.55 7.32 4.42
CA PHE A 77 -0.60 6.51 5.63
C PHE A 77 -1.90 6.78 6.41
N ILE A 78 -2.60 5.72 6.80
CA ILE A 78 -3.80 5.81 7.65
C ILE A 78 -3.44 5.39 9.08
N LYS A 79 -2.94 4.17 9.23
CA LYS A 79 -2.67 3.56 10.53
C LYS A 79 -1.66 2.41 10.40
N ARG A 80 -1.02 2.07 11.51
CA ARG A 80 -0.22 0.85 11.66
C ARG A 80 -0.72 0.05 12.84
N THR A 81 -0.68 -1.27 12.71
CA THR A 81 -0.97 -2.19 13.80
C THR A 81 0.21 -3.14 13.94
N ASN A 82 0.64 -3.38 15.17
CA ASN A 82 1.53 -4.50 15.47
C ASN A 82 0.68 -5.75 15.72
N GLY A 83 1.14 -6.90 15.24
CA GLY A 83 0.49 -8.17 15.50
C GLY A 83 1.50 -9.29 15.39
N LYS A 84 1.30 -10.41 16.09
CA LYS A 84 2.03 -11.63 15.77
C LYS A 84 1.45 -12.19 14.47
N HIS A 85 2.30 -12.40 13.46
CA HIS A 85 1.91 -13.03 12.20
C HIS A 85 2.29 -14.51 12.21
#